data_AF-A0A2K8SKK0-F1
#
_entry.id   AF-A0A2K8SKK0-F1
#
_cell.length_a   1.000
_cell.length_b   1.000
_cell.length_c   1.000
_cell.angle_alpha   90.00
_cell.angle_beta   90.00
_cell.angle_gamma   90.00
#
_symmetry.space_group_name_H-M   'P 1'
#
loop_
_entity.id
_entity.type
_entity.pdbx_description
1 polymer ?
#
loop_
_entity_poly.entity_id
_entity_poly.type
_entity_poly.pdbx_seq_one_letter_code
_entity_poly.pdbx_strand_id
1 'polypeptide(L)'
;MLVLNRKDIVSTFSTNGIKRHLAVDTLGFPFFTHCTKANLSDDKGLIEMLTKNIGYFQSKPVNTPKITILLDHGYHTEYLREELEKVYPQIMTKIRFELSAKPSKQEKKGNGWVSLQH
;
A
#
# COMPACT_ATOMS: atom_id res chain seq x y z
N MET A 1 -18.81 -16.47 4.66
CA MET A 1 -18.75 -14.99 4.61
C MET A 1 -17.53 -14.56 5.41
N LEU A 2 -16.38 -14.38 4.77
CA LEU A 2 -15.15 -13.96 5.45
C LEU A 2 -15.24 -12.46 5.75
N VAL A 3 -15.45 -12.12 7.02
CA VAL A 3 -15.42 -10.74 7.50
C VAL A 3 -13.95 -10.33 7.64
N LEU A 4 -13.41 -9.67 6.62
CA LEU A 4 -12.15 -8.93 6.74
C LEU A 4 -12.46 -7.60 7.43
N ASN A 5 -11.97 -7.45 8.66
CA ASN A 5 -12.20 -6.25 9.47
C ASN A 5 -11.39 -5.07 8.89
N ARG A 6 -12.11 -3.97 8.63
CA ARG A 6 -11.75 -2.79 7.83
C ARG A 6 -10.54 -2.02 8.37
N LYS A 7 -9.58 -1.77 7.48
CA LYS A 7 -8.77 -0.54 7.29
C LYS A 7 -7.75 -0.86 6.22
N ASP A 8 -7.73 -0.05 5.19
CA ASP A 8 -7.21 -0.41 3.88
C ASP A 8 -5.70 -0.41 3.88
N ILE A 9 -5.09 -1.38 3.18
CA ILE A 9 -3.67 -1.72 3.35
C ILE A 9 -3.09 -2.03 1.97
N VAL A 10 -1.91 -1.48 1.66
CA VAL A 10 -1.09 -2.04 0.58
C VAL A 10 -0.65 -3.45 1.00
N SER A 11 -1.33 -4.47 0.46
CA SER A 11 -1.09 -5.87 0.83
C SER A 11 -0.23 -6.58 -0.22
N THR A 12 0.63 -7.48 0.25
CA THR A 12 1.46 -8.32 -0.61
C THR A 12 1.14 -9.81 -0.45
N PHE A 13 0.89 -10.49 -1.57
CA PHE A 13 0.68 -11.94 -1.60
C PHE A 13 1.68 -12.58 -2.55
N SER A 14 2.37 -13.62 -2.08
CA SER A 14 3.38 -14.35 -2.87
C SER A 14 2.86 -15.73 -3.26
N THR A 15 2.82 -16.03 -4.55
CA THR A 15 2.54 -17.38 -5.08
C THR A 15 3.48 -17.65 -6.26
N ASN A 16 4.06 -18.85 -6.32
CA ASN A 16 4.89 -19.30 -7.47
C ASN A 16 5.98 -18.30 -7.91
N GLY A 17 6.65 -17.63 -6.96
CA GLY A 17 7.71 -16.66 -7.27
C GLY A 17 7.23 -15.28 -7.77
N ILE A 18 5.92 -15.00 -7.70
CA ILE A 18 5.31 -13.72 -8.03
C ILE A 18 4.72 -13.10 -6.77
N LYS A 19 4.97 -11.81 -6.54
CA LYS A 19 4.37 -11.00 -5.48
C LYS A 19 3.40 -10.00 -6.10
N ARG A 20 2.16 -9.96 -5.60
CA ARG A 20 1.15 -8.97 -6.00
C ARG A 20 1.08 -7.86 -4.96
N HIS A 21 1.23 -6.61 -5.40
CA HIS A 21 0.98 -5.39 -4.65
C HIS A 21 -0.42 -4.88 -5.00
N LEU A 22 -1.19 -4.52 -3.98
CA LEU A 22 -2.53 -4.00 -4.15
C LEU A 22 -2.72 -2.74 -3.32
N ALA A 23 -2.97 -1.60 -3.96
CA ALA A 23 -3.38 -0.38 -3.27
C ALA A 23 -4.91 -0.31 -3.20
N VAL A 24 -5.46 0.00 -2.02
CA VAL A 24 -6.90 0.11 -1.75
C VAL A 24 -7.24 1.44 -1.08
N ASP A 25 -8.45 1.94 -1.33
CA ASP A 25 -9.03 3.13 -0.66
C ASP A 25 -9.64 2.77 0.69
N THR A 26 -10.06 3.76 1.48
CA THR A 26 -10.63 3.59 2.84
C THR A 26 -11.92 2.73 2.94
N LEU A 27 -12.47 2.29 1.81
CA LEU A 27 -13.67 1.45 1.72
C LEU A 27 -13.34 0.04 1.17
N GLY A 28 -12.07 -0.25 0.88
CA GLY A 28 -11.61 -1.52 0.33
C GLY A 28 -11.64 -1.58 -1.20
N PHE A 29 -11.90 -0.47 -1.89
CA PHE A 29 -11.89 -0.47 -3.35
C PHE A 29 -10.45 -0.41 -3.87
N PRO A 30 -10.06 -1.30 -4.79
CA PRO A 30 -8.71 -1.32 -5.33
C PRO A 30 -8.46 -0.11 -6.24
N PHE A 31 -7.40 0.65 -5.96
CA PHE A 31 -6.87 1.68 -6.86
C PHE A 31 -5.99 1.08 -7.96
N PHE A 32 -4.95 0.35 -7.54
CA PHE A 32 -3.91 -0.16 -8.44
C PHE A 32 -3.51 -1.56 -8.02
N THR A 33 -3.16 -2.38 -9.01
CA THR A 33 -2.59 -3.70 -8.81
C THR A 33 -1.33 -3.81 -9.63
N HIS A 34 -0.24 -4.28 -9.02
CA HIS A 34 1.03 -4.49 -9.71
C HIS A 34 1.66 -5.80 -9.26
N CYS A 35 2.14 -6.61 -10.20
CA CYS A 35 2.81 -7.86 -9.89
C CYS A 35 4.31 -7.71 -10.15
N THR A 36 5.12 -8.16 -9.19
CA THR A 36 6.58 -8.18 -9.26
C THR A 36 7.08 -9.60 -9.03
N LYS A 37 8.38 -9.82 -9.28
CA LYS A 37 9.04 -11.04 -8.79
C LYS A 37 8.98 -11.05 -7.25
N ALA A 38 8.89 -12.25 -6.66
CA ALA A 38 8.77 -12.41 -5.21
C ALA A 38 10.00 -11.95 -4.42
N ASN A 39 11.17 -11.95 -5.07
CA ASN A 39 12.42 -11.46 -4.47
C ASN A 39 12.55 -9.93 -4.45
N LEU A 40 11.62 -9.20 -5.06
CA LEU A 40 11.59 -7.74 -5.03
C LEU A 40 11.05 -7.27 -3.68
N SER A 41 11.70 -6.26 -3.09
CA SER A 41 11.24 -5.67 -1.83
C SER A 41 9.88 -4.99 -2.01
N ASP A 42 9.15 -4.89 -0.91
CA ASP A 42 7.82 -4.26 -0.91
C ASP A 42 7.89 -2.79 -1.28
N ASP A 43 8.89 -2.05 -0.77
CA ASP A 43 9.12 -0.65 -1.13
C ASP A 43 9.33 -0.46 -2.64
N LYS A 44 10.19 -1.29 -3.25
CA LYS A 44 10.45 -1.22 -4.69
C LYS A 44 9.18 -1.52 -5.49
N GLY A 45 8.41 -2.51 -5.05
CA GLY A 45 7.16 -2.87 -5.73
C GLY A 45 6.12 -1.76 -5.66
N LEU A 46 6.02 -1.07 -4.52
CA LEU A 46 5.16 0.09 -4.36
C LEU A 46 5.63 1.28 -5.21
N ILE A 47 6.93 1.59 -5.22
CA ILE A 47 7.51 2.65 -6.06
C ILE A 47 7.21 2.37 -7.53
N GLU A 48 7.45 1.15 -8.01
CA GLU A 48 7.12 0.76 -9.39
C GLU A 48 5.63 0.93 -9.70
N MET A 49 4.75 0.49 -8.79
CA MET A 49 3.30 0.59 -8.97
C MET A 49 2.85 2.05 -9.09
N LEU A 50 3.30 2.93 -8.19
CA LEU A 50 2.91 4.34 -8.19
C LEU A 50 3.53 5.11 -9.36
N THR A 51 4.78 4.79 -9.72
CA THR A 51 5.47 5.39 -10.87
C THR A 51 4.76 5.05 -12.19
N LYS A 52 4.36 3.78 -12.39
CA LYS A 52 3.60 3.37 -13.58
C LYS A 52 2.25 4.08 -13.71
N ASN A 53 1.66 4.45 -12.58
CA ASN A 53 0.37 5.13 -12.52
C ASN A 53 0.50 6.64 -12.25
N ILE A 54 1.68 7.24 -12.47
CA ILE A 54 1.94 8.64 -12.09
C ILE A 54 0.96 9.63 -12.74
N GLY A 55 0.53 9.33 -13.97
CA GLY A 55 -0.46 10.12 -14.71
C GLY A 55 -1.81 10.25 -13.98
N TYR A 56 -2.19 9.25 -13.19
CA TYR A 56 -3.39 9.33 -12.36
C TYR A 56 -3.27 10.47 -11.34
N PHE A 57 -2.10 10.64 -10.71
CA PHE A 57 -1.88 11.71 -9.74
C PHE A 57 -1.68 13.09 -10.40
N GLN A 58 -1.03 13.12 -11.56
CA GLN A 58 -0.84 14.34 -12.35
C GLN A 58 -2.16 14.93 -12.86
N SER A 59 -3.12 14.09 -13.25
CA SER A 59 -4.41 14.54 -13.75
C SER A 59 -5.35 15.09 -12.67
N LYS A 60 -5.07 14.84 -11.37
CA LYS A 60 -5.88 15.40 -10.29
C LYS A 60 -5.64 16.91 -10.16
N PRO A 61 -6.69 17.73 -9.92
CA PRO A 61 -6.53 19.15 -9.60
C PRO A 61 -5.63 19.37 -8.39
N VAL A 62 -4.97 20.53 -8.31
CA VAL A 62 -4.11 20.88 -7.16
C VAL A 62 -4.91 21.01 -5.86
N ASN A 63 -6.16 21.47 -5.94
CA ASN A 63 -7.01 21.73 -4.77
C ASN A 63 -7.81 20.50 -4.29
N THR A 64 -7.45 19.29 -4.72
CA THR A 64 -8.13 18.05 -4.29
C THR A 64 -7.54 17.56 -2.96
N PRO A 65 -8.34 17.00 -2.04
CA PRO A 65 -7.82 16.33 -0.85
C PRO A 65 -6.75 15.30 -1.20
N LYS A 66 -5.70 15.22 -0.38
CA LYS A 66 -4.63 14.23 -0.57
C LYS A 66 -5.19 12.82 -0.48
N ILE A 67 -4.77 11.97 -1.41
CA ILE A 67 -5.06 10.55 -1.38
C ILE A 67 -4.20 9.92 -0.29
N THR A 68 -4.83 9.32 0.70
CA THR A 68 -4.13 8.56 1.73
C THR A 68 -3.77 7.19 1.18
N ILE A 69 -2.48 6.86 1.18
CA ILE A 69 -1.97 5.52 0.90
C ILE A 69 -1.60 4.90 2.24
N LEU A 70 -2.38 3.90 2.64
CA LEU A 70 -2.17 3.19 3.89
C LEU A 70 -1.16 2.06 3.69
N LEU A 71 -0.12 2.06 4.54
CA LEU A 71 1.01 1.15 4.44
C LEU A 71 1.03 0.18 5.62
N ASP A 72 1.48 -1.04 5.36
CA ASP A 72 1.90 -1.95 6.42
C ASP A 72 3.19 -1.47 7.10
N HIS A 73 3.44 -1.95 8.32
CA HIS A 73 4.61 -1.56 9.14
C HIS A 73 5.97 -1.93 8.53
N GLY A 74 6.00 -2.73 7.46
CA GLY A 74 7.23 -3.12 6.77
C GLY A 74 7.74 -2.11 5.75
N TYR A 75 6.96 -1.06 5.45
CA TYR A 75 7.32 -0.03 4.47
C TYR A 75 8.11 1.12 5.10
N HIS A 76 9.06 1.67 4.34
CA HIS A 76 9.93 2.75 4.79
C HIS A 76 9.47 4.08 4.20
N THR A 77 8.64 4.84 4.94
CA THR A 77 7.96 6.03 4.41
C THR A 77 8.92 7.08 3.87
N GLU A 78 10.01 7.40 4.56
CA GLU A 78 10.95 8.43 4.11
C GLU A 78 11.63 8.04 2.80
N TYR A 79 12.10 6.79 2.71
CA TYR A 79 12.66 6.25 1.48
C TYR A 79 11.67 6.30 0.31
N LEU A 80 10.40 5.91 0.55
CA LEU A 80 9.35 5.97 -0.47
C LEU A 80 9.10 7.40 -0.95
N ARG A 81 9.11 8.38 -0.03
CA ARG A 81 8.92 9.79 -0.37
C ARG A 81 10.04 10.29 -1.27
N GLU A 82 11.29 10.08 -0.87
CA GLU A 82 12.46 10.53 -1.62
C GLU A 82 12.49 9.96 -3.04
N GLU A 83 12.21 8.66 -3.20
CA GLU A 83 12.21 8.00 -4.50
C GLU A 83 11.06 8.48 -5.41
N LEU A 84 9.88 8.70 -4.85
CA LEU A 84 8.73 9.18 -5.63
C LEU A 84 8.86 10.66 -6.00
N GLU A 85 9.45 11.49 -5.14
CA GLU A 85 9.70 12.91 -5.43
C GLU A 85 10.71 13.08 -6.58
N LYS A 86 11.66 12.15 -6.76
CA LYS A 86 12.55 12.12 -7.94
C LYS A 86 11.78 11.92 -9.25
N VAL A 87 10.69 11.15 -9.20
CA VAL A 87 9.84 10.88 -10.38
C VAL A 87 8.87 12.04 -10.63
N TYR A 88 8.27 12.56 -9.56
CA TYR A 88 7.30 13.65 -9.63
C TYR A 88 7.42 14.53 -8.38
N PRO A 89 8.12 15.67 -8.45
CA PRO A 89 8.47 16.47 -7.26
C PRO A 89 7.27 16.92 -6.41
N GLN A 90 6.12 17.15 -7.03
CA GLN A 90 4.91 17.55 -6.31
C GLN A 90 4.02 16.37 -5.87
N ILE A 91 4.49 15.12 -5.95
CA ILE A 91 3.71 13.92 -5.58
C ILE A 91 3.20 13.99 -4.13
N MET A 92 3.99 14.50 -3.19
CA MET A 92 3.59 14.66 -1.79
C MET A 92 2.54 15.76 -1.55
N THR A 93 2.21 16.55 -2.58
CA THR A 93 1.03 17.44 -2.57
C THR A 93 -0.25 16.68 -2.92
N LYS A 94 -0.14 15.53 -3.61
CA LYS A 94 -1.25 14.70 -4.09
C LYS A 94 -1.55 13.53 -3.17
N ILE A 95 -0.53 12.96 -2.54
CA ILE A 95 -0.65 11.78 -1.69
C ILE A 95 -0.08 12.03 -0.28
N ARG A 96 -0.48 11.19 0.67
CA ARG A 96 0.18 11.04 1.98
C ARG A 96 0.27 9.57 2.35
N PHE A 97 1.32 9.20 3.08
CA PHE A 97 1.44 7.87 3.66
C PHE A 97 0.94 7.87 5.10
N GLU A 98 0.18 6.86 5.46
CA GLU A 98 -0.23 6.60 6.83
C GLU A 98 0.03 5.12 7.15
N LEU A 99 0.60 4.83 8.30
CA LEU A 99 0.81 3.45 8.74
C LEU A 99 -0.51 2.89 9.28
N SER A 100 -0.90 1.71 8.79
CA SER A 100 -2.10 1.04 9.29
C SER A 100 -1.93 0.66 10.76
N ALA A 101 -2.98 0.81 11.57
CA ALA A 101 -2.93 0.47 12.98
C ALA A 101 -2.61 -1.02 13.16
N LYS A 102 -1.52 -1.34 13.87
CA LYS A 102 -1.17 -2.74 14.14
C LYS A 102 -2.24 -3.33 15.08
N PRO A 103 -3.00 -4.36 14.68
CA PRO A 103 -3.89 -5.01 15.63
C PRO A 103 -3.06 -5.58 16.78
N SER A 104 -3.45 -5.23 18.01
CA SER A 104 -2.74 -5.67 19.21
C SER A 104 -2.79 -7.19 19.36
N LYS A 105 -1.88 -7.78 20.17
CA LYS A 105 -1.88 -9.22 20.46
C LYS A 105 -3.22 -9.70 21.06
N GLN A 106 -3.95 -8.81 21.76
CA GLN A 106 -5.27 -9.12 22.31
C GLN A 106 -6.37 -9.13 21.23
N GLU A 107 -6.36 -8.20 20.28
CA GLU A 107 -7.32 -8.17 19.18
C GLU A 107 -7.15 -9.34 18.20
N LYS A 108 -5.91 -9.81 18.00
CA LYS A 108 -5.63 -11.00 17.17
C LYS A 108 -6.28 -12.27 17.73
N LYS A 109 -6.42 -12.39 19.06
CA LYS A 109 -7.05 -13.56 19.71
C LYS A 109 -8.58 -13.53 19.64
N GLY A 110 -9.20 -12.35 19.62
CA GLY A 110 -10.67 -12.21 19.56
C GLY A 110 -11.26 -12.40 18.16
N ASN A 111 -10.49 -12.07 17.12
CA ASN A 111 -11.00 -11.98 15.74
C ASN A 111 -10.63 -13.19 14.85
N GLY A 112 -10.24 -14.33 15.42
CA GLY A 112 -9.99 -15.56 14.64
C GLY A 112 -8.83 -15.47 13.65
N TRP A 113 -7.82 -14.64 13.91
CA TRP A 113 -6.62 -14.59 13.08
C TRP A 113 -5.80 -15.87 13.28
N VAL A 114 -5.92 -16.81 12.35
CA VAL A 114 -5.06 -18.00 12.31
C VAL A 114 -3.72 -17.57 11.72
N SER A 115 -2.68 -17.52 12.55
CA SER A 115 -1.31 -17.46 12.05
C SER A 115 -1.01 -18.78 11.35
N LEU A 116 -0.97 -18.78 10.01
CA LEU A 116 -0.41 -19.88 9.23
C LEU A 116 1.08 -19.95 9.55
N GLN A 117 1.44 -20.85 10.46
CA GLN A 117 2.83 -21.26 10.68
C GLN A 117 3.26 -22.07 9.45
N HIS A 118 4.31 -21.62 8.78
CA HIS A 118 5.11 -22.46 7.89
C HIS A 118 6.30 -23.00 8.69
#